data_AF-A0A1T0AQQ2-F1
#
_entry.id   AF-A0A1T0AQQ2-F1
#
_cell.length_a   1.000
_cell.length_b   1.000
_cell.length_c   1.000
_cell.angle_alpha   90.00
_cell.angle_beta   90.00
_cell.angle_gamma   90.00
#
_symmetry.space_group_name_H-M   'P 1'
#
loop_
_entity.id
_entity.type
_entity.pdbx_description
1 polymer ?
#
loop_
_entity_poly.entity_id
_entity_poly.type
_entity_poly.pdbx_seq_one_letter_code
_entity_poly.pdbx_strand_id
1 'polypeptide(L)'
;YDALDVSEFHHERINHSELFAVKQNHINGIENFWSQAKRILRKYNGIDRKSFPLFLKECEFRFNFGTPKEQLKTLRKWCEI
;
A
#
# COMPACT_ATOMS: atom_id res chain seq x y z
N TYR A 1 -28.74 17.40 0.40
CA TYR A 1 -27.72 16.37 0.12
C TYR A 1 -26.38 17.02 0.38
N ASP A 2 -25.95 17.01 1.64
CA ASP A 2 -24.72 17.66 2.07
C ASP A 2 -23.54 16.82 1.59
N ALA A 3 -22.84 17.37 0.59
CA ALA A 3 -21.58 16.85 0.12
C ALA A 3 -20.60 16.91 1.29
N LEU A 4 -20.14 15.73 1.72
CA LEU A 4 -19.10 15.58 2.72
C LEU A 4 -17.94 16.51 2.40
N ASP A 5 -17.65 17.36 3.37
CA ASP A 5 -16.57 18.32 3.41
C ASP A 5 -15.23 17.68 3.02
N VAL A 6 -14.80 17.94 1.79
CA VAL A 6 -13.49 17.53 1.25
C VAL A 6 -12.40 18.56 1.57
N SER A 7 -12.66 19.55 2.43
CA SER A 7 -11.82 20.73 2.62
C SER A 7 -10.54 20.53 3.44
N GLU A 8 -10.30 19.37 4.04
CA GLU A 8 -9.11 19.16 4.88
C GLU A 8 -7.93 18.42 4.20
N PHE A 9 -8.07 18.01 2.94
CA PHE A 9 -6.96 17.37 2.21
C PHE A 9 -6.23 18.39 1.34
N HIS A 10 -5.20 19.04 1.90
CA HIS A 10 -4.26 19.85 1.12
C HIS A 10 -3.46 18.93 0.18
N HIS A 11 -3.85 18.88 -1.08
CA HIS A 11 -3.12 18.14 -2.11
C HIS A 11 -1.91 18.98 -2.53
N GLU A 12 -0.76 18.75 -1.90
CA GLU A 12 0.50 19.32 -2.37
C GLU A 12 0.93 18.63 -3.66
N ARG A 13 0.86 19.37 -4.77
CA ARG A 13 1.36 18.89 -6.05
C ARG A 13 2.88 18.98 -6.06
N ILE A 14 3.55 17.88 -5.76
CA ILE A 14 5.01 17.80 -5.90
C ILE A 14 5.37 17.96 -7.37
N ASN A 15 6.26 18.91 -7.69
CA ASN A 15 6.71 19.13 -9.05
C ASN A 15 7.61 17.97 -9.51
N HIS A 16 7.04 17.10 -10.33
CA HIS A 16 7.69 15.89 -10.83
C HIS A 16 8.79 16.18 -11.87
N SER A 17 9.16 17.44 -12.16
CA SER A 17 10.29 17.74 -13.05
C SER A 17 11.64 17.89 -12.34
N GLU A 18 11.66 18.14 -11.02
CA GLU A 18 12.90 18.54 -10.32
C GLU A 18 13.35 17.57 -9.22
N LEU A 19 12.46 16.80 -8.60
CA LEU A 19 12.77 15.87 -7.50
C LEU A 19 12.03 14.55 -7.67
N PHE A 20 12.48 13.72 -8.61
CA PHE A 20 11.86 12.41 -8.91
C PHE A 20 12.12 11.37 -7.80
N ALA A 21 13.27 11.47 -7.10
CA ALA A 21 13.58 10.63 -5.95
C ALA A 21 14.68 11.25 -5.08
N VAL A 22 14.54 11.15 -3.77
CA VAL A 22 15.70 11.20 -2.86
C VAL A 22 16.05 9.74 -2.56
N LYS A 23 17.06 9.20 -3.26
CA LYS A 23 17.54 7.79 -3.18
C LYS A 23 16.58 6.78 -3.86
N GLN A 24 16.48 5.54 -3.35
CA GLN A 24 15.76 4.41 -3.97
C GLN A 24 14.23 4.45 -3.76
N ASN A 25 13.72 5.31 -2.87
CA ASN A 25 12.29 5.37 -2.57
C ASN A 25 11.63 6.45 -3.43
N HIS A 26 11.18 6.03 -4.61
CA HIS A 26 10.45 6.88 -5.52
C HIS A 26 9.05 7.20 -4.95
N ILE A 27 8.62 8.46 -5.00
CA ILE A 27 7.28 8.89 -4.54
C ILE A 27 6.18 8.08 -5.25
N ASN A 28 6.30 7.87 -6.57
CA ASN A 28 5.48 6.93 -7.34
C ASN A 28 5.38 5.52 -6.74
N GLY A 29 6.42 5.01 -6.07
CA GLY A 29 6.39 3.71 -5.39
C GLY A 29 5.45 3.70 -4.19
N ILE A 30 5.49 4.77 -3.38
CA ILE A 30 4.61 4.94 -2.22
C ILE A 30 3.16 5.16 -2.67
N GLU A 31 2.93 5.97 -3.70
CA GLU A 31 1.59 6.18 -4.26
C GLU A 31 1.01 4.89 -4.84
N ASN A 32 1.80 4.14 -5.61
CA ASN A 32 1.41 2.84 -6.14
C ASN A 32 1.09 1.84 -5.02
N PHE A 33 1.91 1.81 -3.97
CA PHE A 33 1.65 0.99 -2.78
C PHE A 33 0.27 1.29 -2.18
N TRP A 34 -0.02 2.56 -1.89
CA TRP A 34 -1.29 2.94 -1.28
C TRP A 34 -2.49 2.72 -2.21
N SER A 35 -2.33 2.90 -3.53
CA SER A 35 -3.36 2.59 -4.52
C SER A 35 -3.71 1.09 -4.52
N GLN A 36 -2.70 0.22 -4.52
CA GLN A 36 -2.89 -1.23 -4.48
C GLN A 36 -3.46 -1.70 -3.14
N ALA A 37 -2.90 -1.22 -2.02
CA ALA A 37 -3.38 -1.55 -0.68
C ALA A 37 -4.86 -1.18 -0.53
N LYS A 38 -5.27 0.03 -0.96
CA LYS A 38 -6.68 0.45 -0.93
C LYS A 38 -7.58 -0.50 -1.71
N ARG A 39 -7.16 -0.95 -2.90
CA ARG A 39 -7.94 -1.90 -3.71
C ARG A 39 -8.08 -3.26 -3.04
N ILE A 40 -7.00 -3.77 -2.44
CA ILE A 40 -7.01 -5.06 -1.73
C ILE A 40 -7.89 -4.99 -0.49
N LEU A 41 -7.79 -3.90 0.29
CA LEU A 41 -8.46 -3.77 1.58
C LEU A 41 -9.96 -3.46 1.45
N ARG A 42 -10.40 -2.89 0.32
CA ARG A 42 -11.81 -2.54 0.07
C ARG A 42 -12.78 -3.73 0.21
N LYS A 43 -12.32 -4.96 -0.04
CA LYS A 43 -13.17 -6.17 0.04
C LYS A 43 -13.57 -6.57 1.46
N TYR A 44 -12.92 -6.03 2.49
CA TYR A 44 -13.17 -6.41 3.88
C TYR A 44 -14.29 -5.59 4.54
N ASN A 45 -14.83 -4.55 3.89
CA ASN A 45 -15.92 -3.69 4.40
C ASN A 45 -15.66 -3.07 5.79
N GLY A 46 -14.38 -2.92 6.15
CA GLY A 46 -13.95 -2.52 7.48
C GLY A 46 -13.02 -3.57 8.07
N ILE A 47 -11.98 -3.12 8.76
CA ILE A 47 -11.01 -3.99 9.43
C ILE A 47 -10.93 -3.50 10.86
N ASP A 48 -11.00 -4.42 11.82
CA ASP A 48 -10.79 -4.07 13.22
C ASP A 48 -9.43 -3.37 13.41
N ARG A 49 -9.40 -2.33 14.23
CA ARG A 49 -8.21 -1.49 14.44
C ARG A 49 -7.01 -2.31 14.94
N LYS A 50 -7.22 -3.34 15.76
CA LYS A 50 -6.16 -4.19 16.29
C LYS A 50 -5.57 -5.09 15.20
N SER A 51 -6.39 -5.51 14.25
CA SER A 51 -5.98 -6.36 13.13
C SER A 51 -5.37 -5.58 11.97
N PHE A 52 -5.75 -4.30 11.80
CA PHE A 52 -5.29 -3.46 10.68
C PHE A 52 -3.77 -3.48 10.41
N PRO A 53 -2.88 -3.45 11.42
CA PRO A 53 -1.44 -3.56 11.18
C PRO A 53 -1.02 -4.83 10.44
N LEU A 54 -1.66 -5.97 10.72
CA LEU A 54 -1.36 -7.25 10.04
C LEU A 54 -1.77 -7.21 8.57
N PHE A 55 -2.91 -6.60 8.25
CA PHE A 55 -3.39 -6.42 6.88
C PHE A 55 -2.46 -5.48 6.09
N LEU A 56 -1.94 -4.44 6.74
CA LEU A 56 -0.97 -3.55 6.11
C LEU A 56 0.35 -4.27 5.85
N LYS A 57 0.81 -5.13 6.78
CA LYS A 57 1.98 -6.00 6.57
C LYS A 57 1.78 -7.01 5.45
N GLU A 58 0.59 -7.56 5.30
CA GLU A 58 0.26 -8.40 4.14
C GLU A 58 0.36 -7.60 2.83
N CYS A 59 -0.16 -6.37 2.79
CA CYS A 59 -0.05 -5.50 1.61
C CYS A 59 1.42 -5.17 1.29
N GLU A 60 2.23 -4.87 2.30
CA GLU A 60 3.68 -4.64 2.16
C GLU A 60 4.37 -5.87 1.56
N PHE A 61 4.08 -7.07 2.08
CA PHE A 61 4.62 -8.31 1.53
C PHE A 61 4.20 -8.52 0.07
N ARG A 62 2.91 -8.35 -0.25
CA ARG A 62 2.42 -8.52 -1.63
C ARG A 62 3.01 -7.51 -2.60
N PHE A 63 3.29 -6.28 -2.14
CA PHE A 63 3.87 -5.23 -2.97
C PHE A 63 5.35 -5.47 -3.27
N ASN A 64 6.10 -5.96 -2.29
CA ASN A 64 7.56 -6.12 -2.38
C ASN A 64 8.00 -7.49 -2.92
N PHE A 65 7.14 -8.51 -2.90
CA PHE A 65 7.49 -9.87 -3.30
C PHE A 65 6.67 -10.30 -4.51
N GLY A 66 7.36 -10.79 -5.54
CA GLY A 66 6.90 -10.96 -6.93
C GLY A 66 5.53 -11.61 -7.18
N THR A 67 5.48 -12.61 -8.04
CA THR A 67 4.23 -13.28 -8.40
C THR A 67 3.63 -14.05 -7.22
N PRO A 68 2.32 -14.36 -7.21
CA PRO A 68 1.71 -15.16 -6.14
C PRO A 68 2.41 -16.52 -5.91
N LYS A 69 2.99 -17.11 -6.96
CA LYS A 69 3.77 -18.36 -6.85
C LYS A 69 5.06 -18.14 -6.07
N GLU A 70 5.76 -17.04 -6.31
CA GLU A 70 6.98 -16.68 -5.59
C GLU A 70 6.69 -16.28 -4.15
N GLN A 71 5.60 -15.56 -3.91
CA GLN A 71 5.11 -15.25 -2.56
C GLN A 71 4.87 -16.53 -1.77
N LEU A 72 4.16 -17.50 -2.35
CA LEU A 72 3.92 -18.78 -1.69
C LEU A 72 5.22 -19.55 -1.42
N LYS A 73 6.17 -19.55 -2.36
CA LYS A 73 7.48 -20.17 -2.16
C LYS A 73 8.25 -19.52 -1.02
N THR A 74 8.22 -18.20 -0.92
CA THR A 74 8.84 -17.42 0.16
C THR A 74 8.20 -17.75 1.51
N LEU A 75 6.87 -17.77 1.59
CA LEU A 75 6.15 -18.11 2.83
C LEU A 75 6.46 -19.54 3.29
N ARG A 76 6.46 -20.52 2.38
CA ARG A 76 6.85 -21.91 2.69
C ARG A 76 8.25 -21.99 3.29
N LYS A 77 9.21 -21.33 2.64
CA LYS A 77 10.59 -21.25 3.13
C LYS A 77 10.68 -20.64 4.53
N TRP A 78 9.92 -19.59 4.83
CA TRP A 78 9.93 -18.93 6.15
C TRP A 78 9.21 -19.73 7.24
N CYS A 79 8.19 -20.50 6.85
CA CYS A 79 7.48 -21.39 7.76
C CYS A 79 8.20 -22.72 8.01
N GLU A 80 9.32 -22.98 7.32
CA GLU A 80 10.06 -24.25 7.37
C GLU A 80 9.20 -25.46 6.91
N ILE A 81 8.35 -25.24 5.89
CA ILE A 81 7.46 -26.25 5.29
C ILE A 81 7.80 -26.48 3.81
#